data_AF-A0A969F5I0-F1
#
_entry.id   AF-A0A969F5I0-F1
#
_cell.length_a   1.000
_cell.length_b   1.000
_cell.length_c   1.000
_cell.angle_alpha   90.00
_cell.angle_beta   90.00
_cell.angle_gamma   90.00
#
_symmetry.space_group_name_H-M   'P 1'
#
loop_
_entity.id
_entity.type
_entity.pdbx_description
1 polymer ?
#
loop_
_entity_poly.entity_id
_entity_poly.type
_entity_poly.pdbx_seq_one_letter_code
_entity_poly.pdbx_strand_id
1 'polypeptide(L)'
;MSEELRAAAIENATIGAAEVPLHVARLSHDVARLAQTITTIGILSAVTDAAAGALLAHTAVQIAVMNVKINAKGLQNQELAEQWLVECDRLEGETAVIAKAAMLTARERGGF
;
A
#
# COMPACT_ATOMS: atom_id res chain seq x y z
N MET A 1 -1.09 25.96 28.61
CA MET A 1 -1.36 24.60 28.08
C MET A 1 -0.66 23.63 29.00
N SER A 2 -1.34 22.62 29.56
CA SER A 2 -0.67 21.62 30.42
C SER A 2 0.23 20.69 29.58
N GLU A 3 1.22 20.05 30.21
CA GLU A 3 2.07 19.06 29.54
C GLU A 3 1.23 17.91 28.94
N GLU A 4 0.13 17.51 29.60
CA GLU A 4 -0.78 16.48 29.10
C GLU A 4 -1.50 16.90 27.81
N LEU A 5 -1.97 18.16 27.73
CA LEU A 5 -2.58 18.70 26.52
C LEU A 5 -1.57 18.78 25.37
N ARG A 6 -0.30 19.10 25.68
CA ARG A 6 0.78 19.11 24.69
C ARG A 6 1.08 17.70 24.19
N ALA A 7 1.21 16.73 25.08
CA ALA A 7 1.47 15.34 24.73
C ALA A 7 0.34 14.75 23.86
N ALA A 8 -0.92 15.00 24.23
CA ALA A 8 -2.07 14.57 23.44
C ALA A 8 -2.12 15.20 22.05
N ALA A 9 -1.77 16.49 21.92
CA ALA A 9 -1.70 17.16 20.62
C ALA A 9 -0.61 16.56 19.71
N ILE A 10 0.55 16.20 20.27
CA ILE A 10 1.64 15.55 19.54
C ILE A 10 1.25 14.13 19.10
N GLU A 11 0.60 13.36 19.98
CA GLU A 11 0.12 12.01 19.64
C GLU A 11 -0.89 12.07 18.49
N ASN A 12 -1.89 12.96 18.57
CA ASN A 12 -2.89 13.13 17.51
C ASN A 12 -2.27 13.56 16.17
N ALA A 13 -1.27 14.45 16.20
CA ALA A 13 -0.55 14.83 14.98
C ALA A 13 0.23 13.65 14.39
N THR A 14 0.82 12.81 15.23
CA THR A 14 1.56 11.60 14.82
C THR A 14 0.61 10.56 14.22
N ILE A 15 -0.58 10.39 14.80
CA ILE A 15 -1.65 9.53 14.25
C ILE A 15 -2.01 10.01 12.83
N GLY A 16 -2.34 11.29 12.66
CA GLY A 16 -2.68 11.83 11.34
C GLY A 16 -1.54 11.69 10.32
N ALA A 17 -0.29 11.86 10.74
CA ALA A 17 0.88 11.69 9.88
C ALA A 17 1.09 10.23 9.42
N ALA A 18 0.68 9.25 10.22
CA ALA A 18 0.75 7.82 9.89
C ALA A 18 -0.46 7.33 9.08
N GLU A 19 -1.64 7.90 9.29
CA GLU A 19 -2.85 7.54 8.53
C GLU A 19 -2.75 7.89 7.04
N VAL A 20 -2.11 9.00 6.70
CA VAL A 20 -1.91 9.43 5.31
C VAL A 20 -1.16 8.37 4.48
N PRO A 21 0.05 7.92 4.86
CA PRO A 21 0.73 6.86 4.10
C PRO A 21 -0.01 5.52 4.17
N LEU A 22 -0.71 5.19 5.27
CA LEU A 22 -1.53 3.97 5.30
C LEU A 22 -2.66 4.02 4.27
N HIS A 23 -3.30 5.18 4.10
CA HIS A 23 -4.29 5.39 3.06
C HIS A 23 -3.71 5.26 1.65
N VAL A 24 -2.49 5.78 1.41
CA VAL A 24 -1.76 5.58 0.14
C VAL A 24 -1.49 4.10 -0.13
N ALA A 25 -1.09 3.33 0.89
CA ALA A 25 -0.87 1.88 0.75
C ALA A 25 -2.17 1.16 0.37
N ARG A 26 -3.29 1.48 1.03
CA ARG A 26 -4.62 0.91 0.72
C ARG A 26 -5.05 1.20 -0.72
N LEU A 27 -4.99 2.46 -1.14
CA LEU A 27 -5.37 2.85 -2.51
C LEU A 27 -4.44 2.23 -3.55
N SER A 28 -3.14 2.16 -3.27
CA SER A 28 -2.18 1.53 -4.19
C SER A 28 -2.46 0.03 -4.33
N HIS A 29 -2.81 -0.66 -3.25
CA HIS A 29 -3.25 -2.05 -3.31
C HIS A 29 -4.50 -2.22 -4.19
N ASP A 30 -5.49 -1.31 -4.07
CA ASP A 30 -6.68 -1.33 -4.94
C ASP A 30 -6.32 -1.11 -6.42
N VAL A 31 -5.36 -0.22 -6.72
CA VAL A 31 -4.83 -0.04 -8.08
C VAL A 31 -4.22 -1.34 -8.60
N ALA A 32 -3.45 -2.07 -7.79
CA ALA A 32 -2.90 -3.36 -8.21
C ALA A 32 -3.99 -4.38 -8.54
N ARG A 33 -5.06 -4.44 -7.73
CA ARG A 33 -6.22 -5.32 -7.99
C ARG A 33 -6.94 -4.97 -9.30
N LEU A 34 -7.13 -3.67 -9.56
CA LEU A 34 -7.70 -3.20 -10.81
C LEU A 34 -6.80 -3.54 -12.00
N ALA A 35 -5.50 -3.30 -11.87
CA ALA A 35 -4.51 -3.60 -12.89
C ALA A 35 -4.49 -5.11 -13.24
N GLN A 36 -4.55 -6.01 -12.24
CA GLN A 36 -4.69 -7.45 -12.45
C GLN A 36 -5.99 -7.81 -13.19
N THR A 37 -7.08 -7.13 -12.88
CA THR A 37 -8.34 -7.35 -13.59
C THR A 37 -8.18 -6.97 -15.06
N ILE A 38 -7.56 -5.82 -15.34
CA ILE A 38 -7.32 -5.36 -16.71
C ILE A 38 -6.36 -6.30 -17.45
N THR A 39 -5.29 -6.80 -16.82
CA THR A 39 -4.42 -7.79 -17.47
C THR A 39 -5.18 -9.07 -17.82
N THR A 40 -6.18 -9.46 -17.03
CA THR A 40 -6.97 -10.69 -17.25
C THR A 40 -8.03 -10.53 -18.34
N ILE A 41 -8.85 -9.47 -18.29
CA ILE A 41 -10.04 -9.33 -19.16
C ILE A 41 -10.00 -8.12 -20.11
N GLY A 42 -9.01 -7.23 -19.96
CA GLY A 42 -8.91 -6.02 -20.75
C GLY A 42 -8.48 -6.26 -22.19
N ILE A 43 -8.44 -5.18 -22.98
CA ILE A 43 -7.97 -5.22 -24.38
C ILE A 43 -6.50 -5.63 -24.44
N LEU A 44 -6.16 -6.47 -25.43
CA LEU A 44 -4.82 -7.05 -25.54
C LEU A 44 -3.72 -5.99 -25.66
N SER A 45 -3.98 -4.90 -26.40
CA SER A 45 -3.00 -3.82 -26.60
C SER A 45 -2.64 -3.04 -25.34
N ALA A 46 -3.42 -3.16 -24.24
CA ALA A 46 -3.17 -2.48 -22.97
C ALA A 46 -2.61 -3.42 -21.89
N VAL A 47 -2.33 -4.68 -22.22
CA VAL A 47 -1.96 -5.69 -21.22
C VAL A 47 -0.62 -5.36 -20.52
N THR A 48 0.34 -4.79 -21.26
CA THR A 48 1.63 -4.36 -20.72
C THR A 48 1.50 -3.13 -19.82
N ASP A 49 0.63 -2.19 -20.19
CA ASP A 49 0.37 -0.99 -19.38
C ASP A 49 -0.30 -1.37 -18.06
N ALA A 50 -1.23 -2.32 -18.09
CA ALA A 50 -1.85 -2.86 -16.89
C ALA A 50 -0.84 -3.59 -16.00
N ALA A 51 0.05 -4.41 -16.57
CA ALA A 51 1.10 -5.06 -15.79
C ALA A 51 2.09 -4.05 -15.16
N ALA A 52 2.46 -3.00 -15.91
CA ALA A 52 3.25 -1.89 -15.39
C ALA A 52 2.52 -1.17 -14.24
N GLY A 53 1.22 -0.92 -14.38
CA GLY A 53 0.37 -0.36 -13.33
C GLY A 53 0.40 -1.18 -12.04
N ALA A 54 0.34 -2.52 -12.14
CA ALA A 54 0.43 -3.41 -10.98
C ALA A 54 1.80 -3.34 -10.29
N LEU A 55 2.90 -3.23 -11.05
CA LEU A 55 4.26 -3.08 -10.48
C LEU A 55 4.46 -1.72 -9.79
N LEU A 56 3.96 -0.64 -10.41
CA LEU A 56 4.02 0.70 -9.83
C LEU A 56 3.21 0.76 -8.54
N ALA A 57 2.01 0.18 -8.54
CA ALA A 57 1.19 0.03 -7.35
C ALA A 57 1.89 -0.75 -6.24
N HIS A 58 2.56 -1.87 -6.58
CA HIS A 58 3.34 -2.61 -5.59
C HIS A 58 4.45 -1.76 -4.97
N THR A 59 5.23 -1.06 -5.80
CA THR A 59 6.27 -0.14 -5.32
C THR A 59 5.68 0.94 -4.41
N ALA A 60 4.55 1.52 -4.79
CA ALA A 60 3.87 2.53 -3.99
C ALA A 60 3.42 2.00 -2.62
N VAL A 61 2.89 0.76 -2.55
CA VAL A 61 2.59 0.10 -1.27
C VAL A 61 3.85 -0.02 -0.40
N GLN A 62 4.97 -0.49 -0.97
CA GLN A 62 6.21 -0.66 -0.19
C GLN A 62 6.71 0.66 0.40
N ILE A 63 6.76 1.73 -0.42
CA ILE A 63 7.18 3.05 0.05
C ILE A 63 6.23 3.60 1.11
N ALA A 64 4.92 3.47 0.91
CA ALA A 64 3.92 3.93 1.85
C ALA A 64 4.00 3.17 3.18
N VAL A 65 4.14 1.85 3.14
CA VAL A 65 4.33 0.99 4.32
C VAL A 65 5.56 1.39 5.13
N MET A 66 6.68 1.72 4.47
CA MET A 66 7.87 2.22 5.17
C MET A 66 7.59 3.52 5.93
N ASN A 67 6.81 4.44 5.35
CA ASN A 67 6.42 5.68 6.00
C ASN A 67 5.48 5.43 7.20
N VAL A 68 4.54 4.48 7.09
CA VAL A 68 3.72 4.06 8.24
C VAL A 68 4.60 3.50 9.35
N LYS A 69 5.51 2.56 9.03
CA LYS A 69 6.43 1.93 9.98
C LYS A 69 7.33 2.95 10.70
N ILE A 70 7.74 4.03 10.04
CA ILE A 70 8.52 5.11 10.66
C ILE A 70 7.66 5.88 11.68
N ASN A 71 6.46 6.31 11.30
CA ASN A 71 5.60 7.07 12.21
C ASN A 71 5.10 6.21 13.37
N ALA A 72 4.79 4.93 13.13
CA ALA A 72 4.33 3.98 14.15
C ALA A 72 5.29 3.83 15.34
N LYS A 73 6.61 3.95 15.13
CA LYS A 73 7.61 3.92 16.21
C LYS A 73 7.47 5.07 17.20
N GLY A 74 6.87 6.18 16.80
CA GLY A 74 6.69 7.37 17.62
C GLY A 74 5.37 7.40 18.39
N LEU A 75 4.40 6.51 18.08
CA LEU A 75 3.12 6.48 18.77
C LEU A 75 3.26 5.95 20.19
N GLN A 76 2.54 6.57 21.11
CA GLN A 76 2.31 6.02 22.45
C GLN A 76 1.27 4.90 22.42
N ASN A 77 0.26 5.00 21.56
CA ASN A 77 -0.74 3.95 21.38
C ASN A 77 -0.16 2.72 20.64
N GLN A 78 0.37 1.77 21.41
CA GLN A 78 0.99 0.55 20.87
C GLN A 78 -0.01 -0.38 20.18
N GLU A 79 -1.26 -0.43 20.66
CA GLU A 79 -2.30 -1.28 20.04
C GLU A 79 -2.62 -0.79 18.63
N LEU A 80 -2.77 0.53 18.44
CA LEU A 80 -2.98 1.13 17.12
C LEU A 80 -1.77 0.91 16.20
N ALA A 81 -0.55 1.09 16.73
CA ALA A 81 0.66 0.84 15.98
C ALA A 81 0.72 -0.63 15.49
N GLU A 82 0.43 -1.60 16.36
CA GLU A 82 0.42 -3.02 16.00
C GLU A 82 -0.64 -3.33 14.93
N GLN A 83 -1.86 -2.79 15.05
CA GLN A 83 -2.91 -2.93 14.03
C GLN A 83 -2.44 -2.44 12.65
N TRP A 84 -1.77 -1.29 12.60
CA TRP A 84 -1.24 -0.75 11.34
C TRP A 84 -0.10 -1.59 10.78
N LEU A 85 0.78 -2.13 11.62
CA LEU A 85 1.87 -2.99 11.17
C LEU A 85 1.34 -4.30 10.56
N VAL A 86 0.36 -4.93 11.20
CA VAL A 86 -0.32 -6.13 10.68
C VAL A 86 -0.98 -5.83 9.34
N GLU A 87 -1.69 -4.71 9.22
CA GLU A 87 -2.30 -4.31 7.96
C GLU A 87 -1.27 -4.02 6.87
N CYS A 88 -0.18 -3.32 7.21
CA CYS A 88 0.92 -3.02 6.30
C CYS A 88 1.55 -4.29 5.72
N ASP A 89 1.85 -5.28 6.56
CA ASP A 89 2.45 -6.54 6.14
C ASP A 89 1.48 -7.33 5.23
N ARG A 90 0.17 -7.31 5.54
CA ARG A 90 -0.87 -7.89 4.70
C ARG A 90 -0.92 -7.21 3.32
N LEU A 91 -1.00 -5.87 3.29
CA LEU A 91 -1.06 -5.09 2.04
C LEU A 91 0.17 -5.32 1.18
N GLU A 92 1.37 -5.30 1.78
CA GLU A 92 2.63 -5.53 1.06
C GLU A 92 2.67 -6.94 0.45
N GLY A 93 2.33 -7.97 1.24
CA GLY A 93 2.33 -9.35 0.80
C GLY A 93 1.31 -9.65 -0.30
N GLU A 94 0.06 -9.22 -0.12
CA GLU A 94 -1.00 -9.43 -1.12
C GLU A 94 -0.69 -8.67 -2.43
N THR A 95 -0.22 -7.43 -2.33
CA THR A 95 0.09 -6.62 -3.52
C THR A 95 1.26 -7.21 -4.31
N ALA A 96 2.26 -7.79 -3.65
CA ALA A 96 3.35 -8.49 -4.32
C ALA A 96 2.85 -9.70 -5.14
N VAL A 97 1.93 -10.48 -4.57
CA VAL A 97 1.31 -11.63 -5.27
C VAL A 97 0.51 -11.15 -6.47
N ILE A 98 -0.29 -10.09 -6.31
CA ILE A 98 -1.09 -9.50 -7.39
C ILE A 98 -0.19 -8.98 -8.51
N ALA A 99 0.85 -8.21 -8.20
CA ALA A 99 1.75 -7.67 -9.22
C ALA A 99 2.49 -8.77 -9.99
N LYS A 100 2.90 -9.84 -9.30
CA LYS A 100 3.51 -11.01 -9.94
C LYS A 100 2.53 -11.73 -10.88
N ALA A 101 1.29 -11.92 -10.45
CA ALA A 101 0.25 -12.52 -11.28
C ALA A 101 -0.02 -11.65 -12.52
N ALA A 102 -0.02 -10.33 -12.38
CA ALA A 102 -0.32 -9.41 -13.48
C ALA A 102 0.75 -9.49 -14.57
N MET A 103 2.02 -9.58 -14.14
CA MET A 103 3.16 -9.79 -15.03
C MET A 103 3.11 -11.15 -15.74
N LEU A 104 2.70 -12.21 -15.06
CA LEU A 104 2.56 -13.54 -15.67
C LEU A 104 1.45 -13.52 -16.73
N THR A 105 0.26 -13.04 -16.39
CA THR A 105 -0.87 -12.93 -17.32
C THR A 105 -0.52 -12.06 -18.53
N ALA A 106 0.24 -10.98 -18.34
CA ALA A 106 0.66 -10.13 -19.45
C ALA A 106 1.65 -10.82 -20.41
N ARG A 107 2.58 -11.64 -19.90
CA ARG A 107 3.46 -12.47 -20.74
C ARG A 107 2.67 -13.50 -21.54
N GLU A 108 1.77 -14.21 -20.87
CA GLU A 108 0.92 -15.23 -21.49
C GLU A 108 0.03 -14.65 -22.59
N ARG A 109 -0.65 -13.53 -22.31
CA ARG A 109 -1.53 -12.89 -23.30
C ARG A 109 -0.75 -12.15 -24.38
N GLY A 110 0.40 -11.56 -24.04
CA GLY A 110 1.24 -10.77 -24.94
C GLY A 110 2.17 -11.59 -25.84
N GLY A 111 2.43 -12.86 -25.49
CA GLY A 111 3.23 -13.79 -26.30
C GLY A 111 4.75 -13.58 -26.22
N PHE A 112 5.29 -13.23 -25.05
CA PHE A 112 6.73 -12.99 -24.83
C PHE A 112 7.28 -13.52 -23.49
#